data_AF-A0A661PCQ6-F1
#
_entry.id   AF-A0A661PCQ6-F1
#
_cell.length_a   1.000
_cell.length_b   1.000
_cell.length_c   1.000
_cell.angle_alpha   90.00
_cell.angle_beta   90.00
_cell.angle_gamma   90.00
#
_symmetry.space_group_name_H-M   'P 1'
#
loop_
_entity.id
_entity.type
_entity.pdbx_description
1 polymer ?
#
loop_
_entity_poly.entity_id
_entity_poly.type
_entity_poly.pdbx_seq_one_letter_code
_entity_poly.pdbx_strand_id
1 'polypeptide(L)'
;MSQSKGPVRRRFFNRVIHQHYGGSLAFLFVLLVGVVALVTPLVVGAIRISVASPGYAFREFIILAETIWPGIPAFIIVAAAVSIHLTKRHGGPLYRVHMVCKELAAGRLSSRMFFRSSDHLDDLADQYNEGVERLDDALGTARVELDALRKTLAAVTDQLAEHDLEAARQSVKGATAVVEQLTEVVGGFEVSGR
;
A
#
# COMPACT_ATOMS: atom_id res chain seq x y z
N MET A 1 -20.75 -17.03 -40.26
CA MET A 1 -19.95 -17.11 -39.02
C MET A 1 -18.66 -16.34 -39.23
N SER A 2 -18.56 -15.10 -38.73
CA SER A 2 -17.32 -14.32 -38.72
C SER A 2 -17.26 -13.57 -37.39
N GLN A 3 -16.42 -14.05 -36.47
CA GLN A 3 -16.21 -13.46 -35.16
C GLN A 3 -14.98 -12.54 -35.24
N SER A 4 -15.28 -11.24 -35.20
CA SER A 4 -14.34 -10.14 -35.06
C SER A 4 -13.59 -10.23 -33.72
N LYS A 5 -12.27 -10.46 -33.76
CA LYS A 5 -11.39 -10.30 -32.60
C LYS A 5 -11.01 -8.82 -32.46
N GLY A 6 -11.78 -8.08 -31.66
CA GLY A 6 -11.41 -6.72 -31.23
C GLY A 6 -10.18 -6.73 -30.30
N PRO A 7 -9.30 -5.71 -30.36
CA PRO A 7 -8.06 -5.70 -29.60
C PRO A 7 -8.30 -5.25 -28.14
N VAL A 8 -8.19 -6.19 -27.20
CA VAL A 8 -8.24 -5.96 -25.73
C VAL A 8 -7.00 -5.18 -25.20
N ARG A 9 -6.07 -4.80 -26.07
CA ARG A 9 -4.74 -4.30 -25.69
C ARG A 9 -4.63 -2.81 -25.33
N ARG A 10 -5.75 -2.04 -25.29
CA ARG A 10 -5.70 -0.58 -25.11
C ARG A 10 -6.16 -0.03 -23.76
N ARG A 11 -6.68 -0.83 -22.82
CA ARG A 11 -7.20 -0.29 -21.54
C ARG A 11 -6.17 -0.13 -20.40
N PHE A 12 -4.94 -0.62 -20.54
CA PHE A 12 -3.92 -0.50 -19.48
C PHE A 12 -3.09 0.79 -19.51
N PHE A 13 -3.04 1.50 -20.64
CA PHE A 13 -2.14 2.66 -20.78
C PHE A 13 -2.67 3.92 -20.10
N ASN A 14 -3.99 4.07 -19.95
CA ASN A 14 -4.59 5.35 -19.59
C ASN A 14 -4.81 5.59 -18.08
N ARG A 15 -4.36 4.67 -17.21
CA ARG A 15 -4.42 4.86 -15.74
C ARG A 15 -3.06 5.19 -15.11
N VAL A 16 -1.99 5.17 -15.91
CA VAL A 16 -0.60 5.42 -15.47
C VAL A 16 -0.32 6.91 -15.18
N ILE A 17 -1.23 7.81 -15.57
CA ILE A 17 -1.03 9.26 -15.48
C ILE A 17 -1.24 9.80 -14.03
N HIS A 18 -1.94 9.08 -13.16
CA HIS A 18 -2.07 9.47 -11.74
C HIS A 18 -0.96 8.94 -10.82
N GLN A 19 0.02 8.18 -11.35
CA GLN A 19 1.12 7.57 -10.60
C GLN A 19 2.42 8.41 -10.62
N HIS A 20 2.34 9.65 -11.10
CA HIS A 20 3.51 10.51 -11.37
C HIS A 20 4.29 11.02 -10.15
N TYR A 21 3.78 10.88 -8.92
CA TYR A 21 4.50 11.34 -7.73
C TYR A 21 5.65 10.41 -7.31
N GLY A 22 5.55 9.10 -7.55
CA GLY A 22 6.61 8.15 -7.17
C GLY A 22 7.83 8.21 -8.10
N GLY A 23 7.58 8.29 -9.41
CA GLY A 23 8.63 8.39 -10.42
C GLY A 23 9.35 9.75 -10.40
N SER A 24 8.65 10.83 -10.08
CA SER A 24 9.28 12.15 -9.91
C SER A 24 10.20 12.18 -8.70
N LEU A 25 9.81 11.56 -7.58
CA LEU A 25 10.63 11.52 -6.37
C LEU A 25 11.91 10.70 -6.57
N ALA A 26 11.80 9.52 -7.19
CA ALA A 26 12.95 8.69 -7.53
C ALA A 26 13.88 9.39 -8.54
N PHE A 27 13.32 10.07 -9.54
CA PHE A 27 14.08 10.88 -10.47
C PHE A 27 14.82 12.02 -9.77
N LEU A 28 14.15 12.77 -8.88
CA LEU A 28 14.74 13.85 -8.10
C LEU A 28 15.86 13.35 -7.18
N PHE A 29 15.68 12.20 -6.54
CA PHE A 29 16.72 11.60 -5.70
C PHE A 29 17.96 11.21 -6.52
N VAL A 30 17.78 10.55 -7.66
CA VAL A 30 18.89 10.16 -8.54
C VAL A 30 19.58 11.41 -9.11
N LEU A 31 18.81 12.42 -9.51
CA LEU A 31 19.33 13.72 -9.96
C LEU A 31 20.15 14.39 -8.85
N LEU A 32 19.65 14.42 -7.62
CA LEU A 32 20.35 14.99 -6.45
C LEU A 32 21.68 14.29 -6.22
N VAL A 33 21.68 12.96 -6.13
CA VAL A 33 22.90 12.15 -5.95
C VAL A 33 23.88 12.40 -7.09
N GLY A 34 23.37 12.53 -8.32
CA GLY A 34 24.13 12.90 -9.50
C GLY A 34 24.82 14.23 -9.44
N VAL A 35 24.07 15.27 -9.09
CA VAL A 35 24.58 16.63 -8.91
C VAL A 35 25.66 16.62 -7.83
N VAL A 36 25.43 15.93 -6.70
CA VAL A 36 26.45 15.79 -5.66
C VAL A 36 27.70 15.09 -6.22
N ALA A 37 27.55 13.96 -6.91
CA ALA A 37 28.67 13.22 -7.50
C ALA A 37 29.45 14.03 -8.54
N LEU A 38 28.78 14.90 -9.30
CA LEU A 38 29.40 15.77 -10.30
C LEU A 38 30.09 16.99 -9.68
N VAL A 39 29.49 17.59 -8.65
CA VAL A 39 29.99 18.78 -7.98
C VAL A 39 31.13 18.45 -7.01
N THR A 40 31.11 17.28 -6.37
CA THR A 40 32.15 16.84 -5.41
C THR A 40 33.58 16.92 -5.96
N PRO A 41 33.91 16.35 -7.14
CA PRO A 41 35.27 16.45 -7.69
C PRO A 41 35.64 17.89 -8.08
N LEU A 42 34.67 18.71 -8.51
CA LEU A 42 34.87 20.14 -8.81
C LEU A 42 35.25 20.93 -7.55
N VAL A 43 34.51 20.72 -6.46
CA VAL A 43 34.76 21.39 -5.17
C VAL A 43 36.08 20.91 -4.56
N VAL A 44 36.34 19.60 -4.54
CA VAL A 44 37.60 19.04 -4.03
C VAL A 44 38.79 19.52 -4.85
N GLY A 45 38.68 19.52 -6.18
CA GLY A 45 39.71 20.05 -7.08
C GLY A 45 39.97 21.53 -6.87
N ALA A 46 38.93 22.36 -6.80
CA ALA A 46 39.05 23.80 -6.57
C ALA A 46 39.72 24.12 -5.21
N ILE A 47 39.36 23.39 -4.15
CA ILE A 47 39.99 23.54 -2.82
C ILE A 47 41.48 23.17 -2.89
N ARG A 48 41.84 22.05 -3.54
CA ARG A 48 43.24 21.62 -3.68
C ARG A 48 44.09 22.65 -4.42
N ILE A 49 43.60 23.18 -5.54
CA ILE A 49 44.31 24.15 -6.39
C ILE A 49 44.43 25.50 -5.68
N SER A 50 43.36 25.96 -5.01
CA SER A 50 43.35 27.22 -4.25
C SER A 50 44.37 27.23 -3.10
N VAL A 51 44.55 26.09 -2.43
CA VAL A 51 45.54 25.92 -1.35
C VAL A 51 46.97 25.78 -1.90
N ALA A 52 47.15 25.16 -3.07
CA ALA A 52 48.48 24.86 -3.62
C ALA A 52 49.15 26.05 -4.33
N SER A 53 48.42 26.86 -5.09
CA SER A 53 49.02 27.96 -5.86
C SER A 53 47.98 28.97 -6.35
N PRO A 54 47.79 30.11 -5.64
CA PRO A 54 46.74 31.11 -5.95
C PRO A 54 46.81 31.73 -7.35
N GLY A 55 47.98 31.73 -8.00
CA GLY A 55 48.21 32.39 -9.30
C GLY A 55 47.95 31.52 -10.56
N TYR A 56 47.90 30.19 -10.42
CA TYR A 56 47.71 29.24 -11.54
C TYR A 56 46.28 28.70 -11.66
N ALA A 57 45.38 29.13 -10.76
CA ALA A 57 44.07 28.54 -10.54
C ALA A 57 43.15 28.54 -11.78
N PHE A 58 43.30 29.50 -12.69
CA PHE A 58 42.40 29.61 -13.84
C PHE A 58 42.63 28.53 -14.92
N ARG A 59 43.88 28.20 -15.22
CA ARG A 59 44.20 27.22 -16.28
C ARG A 59 43.85 25.79 -15.88
N GLU A 60 44.16 25.41 -14.64
CA GLU A 60 43.79 24.06 -14.15
C GLU A 60 42.28 23.91 -13.95
N PHE A 61 41.58 24.99 -13.56
CA PHE A 61 40.12 24.97 -13.46
C PHE A 61 39.44 24.72 -14.82
N ILE A 62 39.94 25.32 -15.90
CA ILE A 62 39.38 25.08 -17.25
C ILE A 62 39.59 23.62 -17.69
N ILE A 63 40.76 23.04 -17.45
CA ILE A 63 41.05 21.63 -17.80
C ILE A 63 40.13 20.68 -17.01
N LEU A 64 39.90 20.98 -15.73
CA LEU A 64 38.98 20.20 -14.90
C LEU A 64 37.53 20.32 -15.39
N ALA A 65 37.08 21.53 -15.75
CA ALA A 65 35.74 21.76 -16.26
C ALA A 65 35.48 21.09 -17.62
N GLU A 66 36.48 21.09 -18.52
CA GLU A 66 36.41 20.47 -19.85
C GLU A 66 36.30 18.94 -19.78
N THR A 67 36.90 18.34 -18.75
CA THR A 67 36.82 16.88 -18.48
C THR A 67 35.42 16.45 -18.01
N ILE A 68 34.68 17.33 -17.35
CA ILE A 68 33.39 17.01 -16.70
C ILE A 68 32.20 17.14 -17.68
N TRP A 69 32.29 18.05 -18.64
CA TRP A 69 31.21 18.32 -19.61
C TRP A 69 30.69 17.08 -20.36
N PRO A 70 31.53 16.15 -20.86
CA PRO A 70 31.05 14.93 -21.52
C PRO A 70 30.42 13.91 -20.55
N GLY A 71 30.69 14.02 -19.25
CA GLY A 71 30.08 13.17 -18.23
C GLY A 71 28.61 13.50 -17.94
N ILE A 72 28.19 14.74 -18.18
CA ILE A 72 26.83 15.21 -17.87
C ILE A 72 25.76 14.49 -18.70
N PRO A 73 25.87 14.39 -20.05
CA PRO A 73 24.89 13.66 -20.86
C PRO A 73 24.82 12.18 -20.48
N ALA A 74 25.97 11.54 -20.23
CA ALA A 74 26.04 10.15 -19.81
C ALA A 74 25.34 9.94 -18.46
N PHE A 75 25.56 10.87 -17.52
CA PHE A 75 24.88 10.86 -16.23
C PHE A 75 23.36 10.99 -16.38
N ILE A 76 22.87 11.93 -17.21
CA ILE A 76 21.43 12.12 -17.45
C ILE A 76 20.80 10.83 -18.01
N ILE A 77 21.47 10.15 -18.93
CA ILE A 77 21.00 8.89 -19.52
C ILE A 77 20.91 7.79 -18.46
N VAL A 78 21.95 7.63 -17.63
CA VAL A 78 21.96 6.65 -16.55
C VAL A 78 20.88 6.98 -15.51
N ALA A 79 20.74 8.25 -15.14
CA ALA A 79 19.74 8.71 -14.20
C ALA A 79 18.31 8.43 -14.68
N ALA A 80 18.04 8.71 -15.96
CA ALA A 80 16.77 8.39 -16.59
C ALA A 80 16.51 6.88 -16.61
N ALA A 81 17.51 6.06 -16.96
CA ALA A 81 17.39 4.61 -16.98
C ALA A 81 17.09 4.04 -15.58
N VAL A 82 17.82 4.48 -14.56
CA VAL A 82 17.62 4.07 -13.16
C VAL A 82 16.24 4.51 -12.64
N SER A 83 15.83 5.75 -12.92
CA SER A 83 14.51 6.26 -12.55
C SER A 83 13.38 5.44 -13.18
N ILE A 84 13.47 5.13 -14.48
CA ILE A 84 12.50 4.27 -15.16
C ILE A 84 12.48 2.87 -14.55
N HIS A 85 13.65 2.31 -14.23
CA HIS A 85 13.78 0.98 -13.64
C HIS A 85 13.12 0.90 -12.25
N LEU A 86 13.45 1.85 -11.35
CA LEU A 86 12.87 1.96 -10.02
C LEU A 86 11.34 2.12 -10.09
N THR A 87 10.87 3.03 -10.94
CA THR A 87 9.43 3.30 -11.08
C THR A 87 8.66 2.07 -11.54
N LYS A 88 9.21 1.33 -12.52
CA LYS A 88 8.57 0.10 -13.03
C LYS A 88 8.56 -1.03 -12.00
N ARG A 89 9.62 -1.18 -11.21
CA ARG A 89 9.74 -2.26 -10.23
C ARG A 89 8.83 -2.05 -9.02
N HIS A 90 8.73 -0.83 -8.50
CA HIS A 90 7.99 -0.57 -7.27
C HIS A 90 6.53 -0.12 -7.49
N GLY A 91 6.22 0.49 -8.64
CA GLY A 91 4.86 1.01 -8.89
C GLY A 91 3.80 -0.08 -9.06
N GLY A 92 4.17 -1.26 -9.58
CA GLY A 92 3.25 -2.38 -9.78
C GLY A 92 2.72 -2.97 -8.47
N PRO A 93 3.61 -3.44 -7.56
CA PRO A 93 3.21 -4.00 -6.27
C PRO A 93 2.42 -3.00 -5.41
N LEU A 94 2.87 -1.73 -5.36
CA LEU A 94 2.21 -0.70 -4.57
C LEU A 94 0.79 -0.39 -5.05
N TYR A 95 0.56 -0.44 -6.36
CA TYR A 95 -0.78 -0.31 -6.93
C TYR A 95 -1.70 -1.47 -6.54
N ARG A 96 -1.17 -2.70 -6.47
CA ARG A 96 -1.94 -3.87 -6.00
C ARG A 96 -2.34 -3.73 -4.54
N VAL A 97 -1.42 -3.29 -3.67
CA VAL A 97 -1.73 -2.97 -2.27
C VAL A 97 -2.87 -1.98 -2.19
N HIS A 98 -2.76 -0.86 -2.91
CA HIS A 98 -3.79 0.18 -2.89
C HIS A 98 -5.16 -0.34 -3.33
N MET A 99 -5.21 -1.15 -4.39
CA MET A 99 -6.47 -1.72 -4.89
C MET A 99 -7.11 -2.68 -3.88
N VAL A 100 -6.33 -3.55 -3.26
CA VAL A 100 -6.82 -4.51 -2.28
C VAL A 100 -7.29 -3.79 -1.00
N CYS A 101 -6.53 -2.80 -0.51
CA CYS A 101 -6.99 -1.94 0.59
C CYS A 101 -8.28 -1.17 0.26
N LYS A 102 -8.45 -0.75 -0.99
CA LYS A 102 -9.68 -0.10 -1.45
C LYS A 102 -10.87 -1.06 -1.45
N GLU A 103 -10.68 -2.32 -1.82
CA GLU A 103 -11.71 -3.36 -1.75
C GLU A 103 -12.09 -3.68 -0.31
N LEU A 104 -11.11 -3.79 0.58
CA LEU A 104 -11.32 -3.93 2.02
C LEU A 104 -12.12 -2.76 2.62
N ALA A 105 -11.74 -1.51 2.26
CA ALA A 105 -12.47 -0.31 2.70
C ALA A 105 -13.91 -0.25 2.15
N ALA A 106 -14.18 -0.93 1.03
CA ALA A 106 -15.53 -1.09 0.48
C ALA A 106 -16.30 -2.26 1.12
N GLY A 107 -15.75 -2.92 2.15
CA GLY A 107 -16.36 -4.05 2.85
C GLY A 107 -16.27 -5.38 2.11
N ARG A 108 -15.38 -5.51 1.11
CA ARG A 108 -15.18 -6.75 0.35
C ARG A 108 -14.02 -7.55 0.95
N LEU A 109 -14.35 -8.46 1.86
CA LEU A 109 -13.38 -9.30 2.59
C LEU A 109 -12.91 -10.52 1.78
N SER A 110 -13.54 -10.80 0.63
CA SER A 110 -13.14 -11.89 -0.27
C SER A 110 -11.86 -11.59 -1.08
N SER A 111 -11.32 -10.37 -0.98
CA SER A 111 -10.10 -10.00 -1.70
C SER A 111 -8.87 -10.55 -0.98
N ARG A 112 -8.00 -11.22 -1.74
CA ARG A 112 -6.72 -11.75 -1.26
C ARG A 112 -5.58 -11.03 -1.95
N MET A 113 -4.57 -10.66 -1.19
CA MET A 113 -3.35 -10.03 -1.70
C MET A 113 -2.38 -11.13 -2.16
N PHE A 114 -1.91 -11.01 -3.41
CA PHE A 114 -0.89 -11.90 -3.97
C PHE A 114 0.17 -11.07 -4.70
N PHE A 115 1.42 -11.25 -4.29
CA PHE A 115 2.59 -10.73 -5.00
C PHE A 115 3.25 -11.81 -5.84
N ARG A 116 4.13 -11.39 -6.75
CA ARG A 116 5.02 -12.32 -7.44
C ARG A 116 6.23 -12.53 -6.56
N SER A 117 6.83 -13.72 -6.63
CA SER A 117 8.04 -14.09 -5.88
C SER A 117 9.24 -13.15 -6.12
N SER A 118 9.25 -12.38 -7.20
CA SER A 118 10.26 -11.35 -7.49
C SER A 118 10.17 -10.09 -6.62
N ASP A 119 9.04 -9.89 -5.93
CA ASP A 119 8.74 -8.63 -5.25
C ASP A 119 9.16 -8.65 -3.78
N HIS A 120 9.52 -9.81 -3.20
CA HIS A 120 9.90 -10.00 -1.79
C HIS A 120 8.90 -9.39 -0.78
N LEU A 121 7.62 -9.30 -1.15
CA LEU A 121 6.53 -8.76 -0.33
C LEU A 121 5.55 -9.86 0.12
N ASP A 122 5.96 -11.12 0.04
CA ASP A 122 5.09 -12.26 0.36
C ASP A 122 4.67 -12.22 1.84
N ASP A 123 5.59 -11.89 2.76
CA ASP A 123 5.28 -11.69 4.18
C ASP A 123 4.19 -10.62 4.42
N LEU A 124 4.19 -9.53 3.63
CA LEU A 124 3.17 -8.48 3.73
C LEU A 124 1.82 -8.99 3.23
N ALA A 125 1.81 -9.76 2.14
CA ALA A 125 0.58 -10.39 1.66
C ALA A 125 0.01 -11.38 2.66
N ASP A 126 0.87 -12.19 3.29
CA ASP A 126 0.46 -13.19 4.27
C ASP A 126 -0.15 -12.53 5.51
N GLN A 127 0.53 -11.54 6.10
CA GLN A 127 0.00 -10.77 7.23
C GLN A 127 -1.32 -10.06 6.90
N TYR A 128 -1.43 -9.50 5.69
CA TYR A 128 -2.65 -8.86 5.24
C TYR A 128 -3.80 -9.87 5.10
N ASN A 129 -3.54 -11.01 4.45
CA ASN A 129 -4.55 -12.05 4.21
C ASN A 129 -5.04 -12.65 5.53
N GLU A 130 -4.13 -12.92 6.47
CA GLU A 130 -4.45 -13.40 7.81
C GLU A 130 -5.32 -12.39 8.57
N GLY A 131 -5.01 -11.10 8.48
CA GLY A 131 -5.82 -10.04 9.09
C GLY A 131 -7.23 -9.95 8.50
N VAL A 132 -7.36 -10.03 7.18
CA VAL A 132 -8.67 -10.02 6.49
C VAL A 132 -9.48 -11.27 6.80
N GLU A 133 -8.84 -12.43 6.90
CA GLU A 133 -9.49 -13.70 7.29
C GLU A 133 -10.06 -13.63 8.70
N ARG A 134 -9.27 -13.17 9.68
CA ARG A 134 -9.78 -12.95 11.05
C ARG A 134 -10.97 -11.99 11.10
N LEU A 135 -10.93 -10.94 10.28
CA LEU A 135 -12.02 -9.98 10.19
C LEU A 135 -13.29 -10.59 9.57
N ASP A 136 -13.14 -11.41 8.53
CA ASP A 136 -14.26 -12.13 7.89
C ASP A 136 -14.91 -13.14 8.86
N ASP A 137 -14.09 -13.91 9.56
CA ASP A 137 -14.55 -14.88 10.56
C ASP A 137 -15.31 -14.19 11.69
N ALA A 138 -14.78 -13.10 12.24
CA ALA A 138 -15.43 -12.36 13.31
C ALA A 138 -16.76 -11.74 12.88
N LEU A 139 -16.82 -11.16 11.68
CA LEU A 139 -18.06 -10.62 11.13
C LEU A 139 -19.07 -11.73 10.80
N GLY A 140 -18.60 -12.91 10.40
CA GLY A 140 -19.40 -14.11 10.23
C GLY A 140 -20.06 -14.54 11.54
N THR A 141 -19.26 -14.73 12.59
CA THR A 141 -19.73 -15.10 13.93
C THR A 141 -20.70 -14.06 14.49
N ALA A 142 -20.35 -12.76 14.41
CA ALA A 142 -21.22 -11.69 14.88
C ALA A 142 -22.58 -11.67 14.16
N ARG A 143 -22.63 -11.98 12.86
CA ARG A 143 -23.90 -12.09 12.12
C ARG A 143 -24.76 -13.26 12.59
N VAL A 144 -24.15 -14.42 12.84
CA VAL A 144 -24.86 -15.61 13.36
C VAL A 144 -25.44 -15.32 14.73
N GLU A 145 -24.65 -14.71 15.61
CA GLU A 145 -25.08 -14.35 16.96
C GLU A 145 -26.16 -13.26 16.94
N LEU A 146 -26.06 -12.25 16.09
CA LEU A 146 -27.12 -11.24 15.91
C LEU A 146 -28.44 -11.85 15.40
N ASP A 147 -28.37 -12.85 14.51
CA ASP A 147 -29.56 -13.56 14.04
C ASP A 147 -30.19 -14.43 15.14
N ALA A 148 -29.34 -15.10 15.95
CA ALA A 148 -29.78 -15.83 17.13
C ALA A 148 -30.45 -14.89 18.15
N LEU A 149 -29.86 -13.72 18.41
CA LEU A 149 -30.40 -12.70 19.31
C LEU A 149 -31.78 -12.21 18.83
N ARG A 150 -31.92 -11.93 17.54
CA ARG A 150 -33.22 -11.53 16.94
C ARG A 150 -34.28 -12.59 17.12
N LYS A 151 -33.94 -13.86 16.91
CA LYS A 151 -34.85 -15.00 17.13
C LYS A 151 -35.26 -15.12 18.61
N THR A 152 -34.31 -14.99 19.54
CA THR A 152 -34.64 -15.02 20.98
C THR A 152 -35.53 -13.85 21.40
N LEU A 153 -35.29 -12.64 20.88
CA LEU A 153 -36.13 -11.47 21.16
C LEU A 153 -37.55 -11.64 20.62
N ALA A 154 -37.70 -12.20 19.42
CA ALA A 154 -39.02 -12.53 18.87
C ALA A 154 -39.75 -13.54 19.79
N ALA A 155 -39.07 -14.61 20.20
CA ALA A 155 -39.62 -15.60 21.11
C ALA A 155 -40.02 -15.01 22.48
N VAL A 156 -39.22 -14.10 23.06
CA VAL A 156 -39.59 -13.38 24.29
C VAL A 156 -40.88 -12.58 24.08
N THR A 157 -41.01 -11.90 22.94
CA THR A 157 -42.17 -11.06 22.63
C THR A 157 -43.44 -11.89 22.52
N ASP A 158 -43.36 -13.05 21.85
CA ASP A 158 -44.48 -13.98 21.72
C ASP A 158 -44.86 -14.61 23.08
N GLN A 159 -43.88 -15.03 23.87
CA GLN A 159 -44.10 -15.61 25.21
C GLN A 159 -44.69 -14.61 26.21
N LEU A 160 -44.33 -13.32 26.12
CA LEU A 160 -44.97 -12.27 26.90
C LEU A 160 -46.43 -12.04 26.49
N ALA A 161 -46.75 -12.15 25.19
CA ALA A 161 -48.12 -12.05 24.71
C ALA A 161 -49.00 -13.21 25.22
N GLU A 162 -48.40 -14.40 25.39
CA GLU A 162 -49.04 -15.59 25.96
C GLU A 162 -49.04 -15.62 27.50
N HIS A 163 -48.53 -14.59 28.18
CA HIS A 163 -48.39 -14.50 29.64
C HIS A 163 -47.51 -15.62 30.27
N ASP A 164 -46.65 -16.26 29.50
CA ASP A 164 -45.69 -17.25 30.01
C ASP A 164 -44.40 -16.56 30.49
N LEU A 165 -44.43 -16.14 31.76
CA LEU A 165 -43.33 -15.43 32.42
C LEU A 165 -42.09 -16.31 32.64
N GLU A 166 -42.21 -17.64 32.71
CA GLU A 166 -41.06 -18.53 32.89
C GLU A 166 -40.32 -18.74 31.57
N ALA A 167 -41.06 -18.97 30.49
CA ALA A 167 -40.48 -19.09 29.15
C ALA A 167 -39.80 -17.79 28.71
N ALA A 168 -40.44 -16.64 28.95
CA ALA A 168 -39.85 -15.33 28.68
C ALA A 168 -38.53 -15.12 29.46
N ARG A 169 -38.47 -15.54 30.74
CA ARG A 169 -37.27 -15.41 31.57
C ARG A 169 -36.12 -16.30 31.09
N GLN A 170 -36.44 -17.48 30.56
CA GLN A 170 -35.46 -18.39 29.95
C GLN A 170 -34.90 -17.80 28.65
N SER A 171 -35.76 -17.22 27.81
CA SER A 171 -35.35 -16.58 26.56
C SER A 171 -34.50 -15.31 26.80
N VAL A 172 -34.76 -14.55 27.86
CA VAL A 172 -33.90 -13.43 28.30
C VAL A 172 -32.51 -13.91 28.74
N LYS A 173 -32.42 -15.01 29.50
CA LYS A 173 -31.12 -15.61 29.85
C LYS A 173 -30.34 -16.04 28.61
N GLY A 174 -31.02 -16.63 27.61
CA GLY A 174 -30.42 -16.98 26.32
C GLY A 174 -29.88 -15.75 25.59
N ALA A 175 -30.65 -14.66 25.54
CA ALA A 175 -30.20 -13.40 24.94
C ALA A 175 -28.99 -12.80 25.67
N THR A 176 -28.91 -12.89 27.01
CA THR A 176 -27.74 -12.45 27.77
C THR A 176 -26.47 -13.23 27.39
N ALA A 177 -26.59 -14.56 27.21
CA ALA A 177 -25.46 -15.38 26.78
C ALA A 177 -24.98 -15.03 25.37
N VAL A 178 -25.89 -14.72 24.44
CA VAL A 178 -25.54 -14.28 23.08
C VAL A 178 -24.85 -12.90 23.09
N VAL A 179 -25.28 -11.99 23.96
CA VAL A 179 -24.61 -10.68 24.14
C VAL A 179 -23.20 -10.85 24.69
N GLU A 180 -22.99 -11.81 25.59
CA GLU A 180 -21.67 -12.11 26.13
C GLU A 180 -20.71 -12.66 25.05
N GLN A 181 -21.19 -13.58 24.20
CA GLN A 181 -20.44 -14.07 23.04
C GLN A 181 -20.09 -12.95 22.06
N LEU A 182 -21.05 -12.07 21.73
CA LEU A 182 -20.80 -10.90 20.89
C LEU A 182 -19.75 -9.97 21.49
N THR A 183 -19.76 -9.81 22.80
CA THR A 183 -18.80 -8.98 23.53
C THR A 183 -17.39 -9.59 23.48
N GLU A 184 -17.26 -10.92 23.53
CA GLU A 184 -15.99 -11.62 23.36
C GLU A 184 -15.44 -11.47 21.93
N VAL A 185 -16.29 -11.69 20.92
CA VAL A 185 -15.92 -11.57 19.50
C VAL A 185 -15.48 -10.13 19.19
N VAL A 186 -16.21 -9.14 19.68
CA VAL A 186 -15.86 -7.72 19.50
C VAL A 186 -14.65 -7.32 20.35
N GLY A 187 -14.50 -7.89 21.55
CA GLY A 187 -13.36 -7.64 22.45
C GLY A 187 -12.03 -8.15 21.91
N GLY A 188 -12.05 -9.11 20.99
CA GLY A 188 -10.88 -9.55 20.23
C GLY A 188 -10.33 -8.50 19.26
N PHE A 189 -11.07 -7.42 18.98
CA PHE A 189 -10.63 -6.32 18.11
C PHE A 189 -10.44 -5.04 18.92
N GLU A 190 -9.28 -4.40 18.77
CA GLU A 190 -9.06 -3.06 19.32
C GLU A 190 -9.84 -2.04 18.47
N VAL A 191 -11.08 -1.76 18.88
CA VAL A 191 -11.91 -0.75 18.23
C VAL A 191 -11.52 0.62 18.77
N SER A 192 -10.89 1.45 17.94
CA SER A 192 -10.68 2.87 18.23
C SER A 192 -12.05 3.57 18.25
N GLY A 193 -12.73 3.54 19.39
CA GLY A 193 -14.02 4.20 19.62
C GLY A 193 -13.97 5.65 19.18
N ARG A 194 -14.65 5.94 18.07
CA ARG A 194 -14.96 7.27 17.56
C ARG A 194 -16.44 7.34 17.24
#